data_AF-A0A946GAN4-F1
#
_entry.id   AF-A0A946GAN4-F1
#
_cell.length_a   1.000
_cell.length_b   1.000
_cell.length_c   1.000
_cell.angle_alpha   90.00
_cell.angle_beta   90.00
_cell.angle_gamma   90.00
#
_symmetry.space_group_name_H-M   'P 1'
#
loop_
_entity.id
_entity.type
_entity.pdbx_description
1 polymer ?
#
loop_
_entity_poly.entity_id
_entity_poly.type
_entity_poly.pdbx_seq_one_letter_code
_entity_poly.pdbx_strand_id
1 'polypeptide(L)'
;MKEGPHPYQEISLGTAGLILGIILVAVYGFMFLKADASKKIAQKLPRNADLGTYFMGFGMVWFWLLVAPPDKGIFSALSMDLGEFNKVKTYLMIGVPLFCVGMIVYVREFLFVRGLGLCLLMASAPLLYASDFEDAPLQFLMPAVCYLMIIKGLYFVGMPYLFRDWVNWVTASDTRWRGLALGGLALGLVFMTLGLTAWRGY
;
A
#
# COMPACT_ATOMS: atom_id res chain seq x y z
N MET A 1 30.77 -7.02 3.55
CA MET A 1 29.62 -7.92 3.34
C MET A 1 29.13 -8.40 4.70
N LYS A 2 28.37 -7.56 5.40
CA LYS A 2 27.69 -7.90 6.66
C LYS A 2 26.35 -7.19 6.60
N GLU A 3 25.43 -7.70 5.79
CA GLU A 3 24.03 -7.34 5.92
C GLU A 3 23.30 -8.65 6.15
N GLY A 4 22.63 -8.74 7.31
CA GLY A 4 21.74 -9.84 7.61
C GLY A 4 20.51 -9.82 6.67
N PRO A 5 19.56 -10.75 6.85
CA PRO A 5 18.32 -10.72 6.08
C PRO A 5 17.65 -9.35 6.20
N HIS A 6 17.11 -8.85 5.08
CA HIS A 6 16.41 -7.57 5.07
C HIS A 6 15.20 -7.66 6.03
N PRO A 7 14.81 -6.62 6.79
CA PRO A 7 13.72 -6.71 7.76
C PRO A 7 12.38 -7.18 7.18
N TYR A 8 12.18 -7.04 5.86
CA TYR A 8 10.99 -7.58 5.18
C TYR A 8 11.00 -9.10 5.03
N GLN A 9 12.18 -9.73 5.00
CA GLN A 9 12.32 -11.18 4.93
C GLN A 9 12.08 -11.86 6.28
N GLU A 10 12.14 -11.10 7.38
CA GLU A 10 11.81 -11.61 8.71
C GLU A 10 10.29 -11.61 8.99
N ILE A 11 9.50 -11.02 8.10
CA ILE A 11 8.04 -10.97 8.24
C ILE A 11 7.46 -12.31 7.78
N SER A 12 6.93 -13.08 8.73
CA SER A 12 6.20 -14.32 8.44
C SER A 12 4.95 -14.06 7.60
N LEU A 13 4.66 -14.99 6.68
CA LEU A 13 3.47 -14.98 5.82
C LEU A 13 2.18 -14.90 6.64
N GLY A 14 2.10 -15.63 7.75
CA GLY A 14 0.96 -15.59 8.67
C GLY A 14 0.72 -14.20 9.25
N THR A 15 1.79 -13.51 9.66
CA THR A 15 1.70 -12.16 10.23
C THR A 15 1.30 -11.13 9.18
N ALA A 16 1.91 -11.20 8.00
CA ALA A 16 1.57 -10.36 6.85
C ALA A 16 0.10 -10.52 6.44
N GLY A 17 -0.37 -11.77 6.33
CA GLY A 17 -1.76 -12.11 6.01
C GLY A 17 -2.76 -11.62 7.05
N LEU A 18 -2.43 -11.75 8.34
CA LEU A 18 -3.25 -11.24 9.43
C LEU A 18 -3.39 -9.72 9.40
N ILE A 19 -2.28 -9.00 9.27
CA ILE A 19 -2.29 -7.53 9.22
C ILE A 19 -3.11 -7.06 8.02
N LEU A 20 -2.87 -7.62 6.83
CA LEU A 20 -3.61 -7.27 5.63
C LEU A 20 -5.11 -7.60 5.79
N GLY A 21 -5.44 -8.78 6.31
CA GLY A 21 -6.80 -9.20 6.58
C GLY A 21 -7.54 -8.27 7.55
N ILE A 22 -6.91 -7.89 8.66
CA ILE A 22 -7.47 -6.94 9.64
C ILE A 22 -7.72 -5.58 9.00
N ILE A 23 -6.77 -5.06 8.21
CA ILE A 23 -6.94 -3.77 7.52
C ILE A 23 -8.11 -3.84 6.54
N LEU A 24 -8.20 -4.90 5.73
CA LEU A 24 -9.30 -5.08 4.77
C LEU A 24 -10.64 -5.19 5.50
N VAL A 25 -10.75 -6.02 6.54
CA VAL A 25 -11.99 -6.17 7.32
C VAL A 25 -12.38 -4.86 8.00
N ALA A 26 -11.42 -4.10 8.56
CA ALA A 26 -11.72 -2.81 9.18
C ALA A 26 -12.25 -1.79 8.16
N VAL A 27 -11.60 -1.67 7.00
CA VAL A 27 -12.00 -0.72 5.95
C VAL A 27 -13.34 -1.12 5.35
N TYR A 28 -13.48 -2.36 4.88
CA TYR A 28 -14.71 -2.81 4.22
C TYR A 28 -15.86 -3.05 5.20
N GLY A 29 -15.57 -3.43 6.44
CA GLY A 29 -16.54 -3.50 7.53
C GLY A 29 -17.10 -2.13 7.87
N PHE A 30 -16.27 -1.09 7.93
CA PHE A 30 -16.75 0.29 8.09
C PHE A 30 -17.61 0.74 6.90
N MET A 31 -17.19 0.41 5.67
CA MET A 31 -17.97 0.70 4.46
C MET A 31 -19.34 0.00 4.44
N PHE A 32 -19.43 -1.20 5.01
CA PHE A 32 -20.67 -1.97 5.12
C PHE A 32 -21.59 -1.46 6.23
N LEU A 33 -21.06 -1.23 7.44
CA LEU A 33 -21.84 -0.80 8.61
C LEU A 33 -22.32 0.64 8.52
N LYS A 34 -21.51 1.54 7.92
CA LYS A 34 -21.82 2.96 7.80
C LYS A 34 -21.79 3.42 6.35
N ALA A 35 -22.68 2.86 5.53
CA ALA A 35 -22.73 3.12 4.09
C ALA A 35 -22.82 4.63 3.75
N ASP A 36 -23.77 5.38 4.34
CA ASP A 36 -23.95 6.80 3.98
C ASP A 36 -22.79 7.70 4.40
N ALA A 37 -22.22 7.46 5.59
CA ALA A 37 -21.05 8.19 6.04
C ALA A 37 -19.82 7.86 5.19
N SER A 38 -19.63 6.58 4.86
CA SER A 38 -18.50 6.11 4.06
C SER A 38 -18.56 6.62 2.61
N LYS A 39 -19.75 6.68 2.00
CA LYS A 39 -19.94 7.29 0.67
C LYS A 39 -19.55 8.76 0.67
N LYS A 40 -20.00 9.54 1.66
CA LYS A 40 -19.65 10.97 1.80
C LYS A 40 -18.16 11.18 2.04
N ILE A 41 -17.52 10.32 2.85
CA ILE A 41 -16.08 10.35 3.08
C ILE A 41 -15.35 10.03 1.77
N ALA A 42 -15.72 8.94 1.08
CA ALA A 42 -15.10 8.52 -0.18
C ALA A 42 -15.16 9.61 -1.25
N GLN A 43 -16.26 10.35 -1.35
CA GLN A 43 -16.41 11.45 -2.31
C GLN A 43 -15.58 12.70 -1.95
N LYS A 44 -15.31 12.92 -0.66
CA LYS A 44 -14.50 14.06 -0.17
C LYS A 44 -13.01 13.76 -0.12
N LEU A 45 -12.62 12.49 0.03
CA LEU A 45 -11.22 12.04 0.11
C LEU A 45 -10.32 12.54 -1.03
N PRO A 46 -10.72 12.52 -2.32
CA PRO A 46 -9.85 12.96 -3.41
C PRO A 46 -9.45 14.44 -3.32
N ARG A 47 -10.25 15.25 -2.62
CA ARG A 47 -10.07 16.70 -2.49
C ARG A 47 -9.47 17.13 -1.14
N ASN A 48 -9.17 16.17 -0.25
CA ASN A 48 -8.62 16.50 1.06
C ASN A 48 -7.08 16.66 0.97
N ALA A 49 -6.63 17.91 0.91
CA ALA A 49 -5.21 18.25 0.78
C ALA A 49 -4.38 17.91 2.03
N ASP A 50 -4.99 18.01 3.22
CA ASP A 50 -4.30 17.75 4.49
C ASP A 50 -3.96 16.26 4.60
N LEU A 51 -4.96 15.40 4.40
CA LEU A 51 -4.75 13.95 4.33
C LEU A 51 -3.78 13.58 3.20
N GLY A 52 -3.83 14.31 2.08
CA GLY A 52 -2.89 14.10 0.99
C GLY A 52 -1.45 14.39 1.36
N THR A 53 -1.21 15.43 2.16
CA THR A 53 0.14 15.76 2.64
C THR A 53 0.68 14.66 3.55
N TYR A 54 -0.14 14.15 4.47
CA TYR A 54 0.26 13.05 5.36
C TYR A 54 0.57 11.76 4.58
N PHE A 55 -0.33 11.32 3.69
CA PHE A 55 -0.12 10.10 2.91
C PHE A 55 1.05 10.22 1.93
N MET A 56 1.19 11.36 1.25
CA MET A 56 2.32 11.62 0.36
C MET A 56 3.63 11.66 1.13
N GLY A 57 3.68 12.38 2.26
CA GLY A 57 4.86 12.46 3.11
C GLY A 57 5.24 11.08 3.66
N PHE A 58 4.28 10.31 4.16
CA PHE A 58 4.52 8.96 4.65
C PHE A 58 5.05 8.02 3.55
N GLY A 59 4.41 7.97 2.39
CA GLY A 59 4.86 7.15 1.27
C GLY A 59 6.24 7.56 0.75
N MET A 60 6.53 8.86 0.71
CA MET A 60 7.84 9.37 0.27
C MET A 60 8.94 9.12 1.29
N VAL A 61 8.67 9.28 2.59
CA VAL A 61 9.62 8.92 3.65
C VAL A 61 9.90 7.42 3.62
N TRP A 62 8.87 6.59 3.45
CA TRP A 62 9.03 5.14 3.30
C TRP A 62 9.91 4.81 2.07
N PHE A 63 9.60 5.37 0.89
CA PHE A 63 10.42 5.18 -0.30
C PHE A 63 11.86 5.68 -0.12
N TRP A 64 12.04 6.81 0.56
CA TRP A 64 13.36 7.36 0.84
C TRP A 64 14.20 6.44 1.75
N LEU A 65 13.58 5.79 2.73
CA LEU A 65 14.24 4.79 3.58
C LEU A 65 14.65 3.54 2.78
N LEU A 66 13.87 3.14 1.77
CA LEU A 66 14.21 2.01 0.90
C LEU A 66 15.41 2.29 -0.01
N VAL A 67 15.60 3.55 -0.39
CA VAL A 67 16.65 4.01 -1.31
C VAL A 67 17.89 4.52 -0.56
N ALA A 68 17.83 4.60 0.78
CA ALA A 68 18.92 5.11 1.61
C ALA A 68 20.22 4.29 1.42
N PRO A 69 21.41 4.93 1.46
CA PRO A 69 22.68 4.24 1.28
C PRO A 69 23.05 3.35 2.49
N PRO A 70 23.73 2.20 2.25
CA PRO A 70 24.06 1.16 3.24
C PRO A 70 24.84 1.69 4.47
N ASP A 71 25.58 2.79 4.32
CA ASP A 71 26.52 3.25 5.33
C ASP A 71 25.93 4.24 6.38
N LYS A 72 24.59 4.37 6.47
CA LYS A 72 23.93 5.35 7.38
C LYS A 72 23.14 4.73 8.54
N GLY A 73 23.69 3.71 9.20
CA GLY A 73 23.20 3.22 10.50
C GLY A 73 21.70 2.86 10.51
N ILE A 74 20.94 3.33 11.50
CA ILE A 74 19.50 3.01 11.69
C ILE A 74 18.65 3.39 10.45
N PHE A 75 19.05 4.41 9.69
CA PHE A 75 18.33 4.83 8.48
C PHE A 75 18.55 3.91 7.27
N SER A 76 19.49 2.96 7.37
CA SER A 76 19.78 1.97 6.34
C SER A 76 19.12 0.62 6.59
N ALA A 77 18.41 0.45 7.70
CA ALA A 77 17.82 -0.85 8.05
C ALA A 77 16.84 -1.36 6.97
N LEU A 78 16.19 -0.45 6.23
CA LEU A 78 15.26 -0.77 5.15
C LEU A 78 15.88 -0.66 3.75
N SER A 79 17.19 -0.46 3.62
CA SER A 79 17.80 -0.27 2.29
C SER A 79 17.70 -1.55 1.47
N MET A 80 17.04 -1.48 0.32
CA MET A 80 16.95 -2.60 -0.60
C MET A 80 18.01 -2.49 -1.68
N ASP A 81 18.66 -3.61 -2.05
CA ASP A 81 19.55 -3.66 -3.21
C ASP A 81 18.75 -3.51 -4.51
N LEU A 82 19.04 -2.47 -5.31
CA LEU A 82 18.41 -2.26 -6.62
C LEU A 82 19.28 -2.81 -7.77
N GLY A 83 20.31 -3.61 -7.44
CA GLY A 83 21.24 -4.20 -8.40
C GLY A 83 21.99 -3.13 -9.20
N GLU A 84 21.81 -3.14 -10.52
CA GLU A 84 22.49 -2.22 -11.44
C GLU A 84 22.09 -0.74 -11.22
N PHE A 85 20.92 -0.48 -10.63
CA PHE A 85 20.45 0.88 -10.34
C PHE A 85 20.98 1.44 -9.02
N ASN A 86 21.88 0.75 -8.32
CA ASN A 86 22.48 1.26 -7.09
C ASN A 86 23.18 2.61 -7.27
N LYS A 87 23.76 2.89 -8.44
CA LYS A 87 24.36 4.21 -8.75
C LYS A 87 23.31 5.32 -8.83
N VAL A 88 22.05 4.98 -9.15
CA VAL A 88 20.93 5.92 -9.25
C VAL A 88 20.37 6.28 -7.87
N LYS A 89 20.57 5.43 -6.85
CA LYS A 89 20.11 5.69 -5.48
C LYS A 89 20.61 7.02 -4.93
N THR A 90 21.87 7.38 -5.18
CA THR A 90 22.44 8.67 -4.73
C THR A 90 21.68 9.85 -5.32
N TYR A 91 21.29 9.79 -6.59
CA TYR A 91 20.48 10.83 -7.24
C TYR A 91 19.04 10.84 -6.72
N LEU A 92 18.44 9.65 -6.54
CA LEU A 92 17.10 9.52 -5.97
C LEU A 92 17.03 10.03 -4.53
N MET A 93 18.10 9.91 -3.73
CA MET A 93 18.12 10.39 -2.35
C MET A 93 17.89 11.91 -2.24
N ILE A 94 18.36 12.67 -3.23
CA ILE A 94 18.15 14.12 -3.34
C ILE A 94 16.87 14.41 -4.11
N GLY A 95 16.59 13.64 -5.16
CA GLY A 95 15.39 13.79 -5.98
C GLY A 95 14.10 13.58 -5.19
N VAL A 96 14.01 12.52 -4.39
CA VAL A 96 12.80 12.15 -3.62
C VAL A 96 12.30 13.28 -2.70
N PRO A 97 13.12 13.87 -1.81
CA PRO A 97 12.65 14.98 -0.97
C PRO A 97 12.29 16.22 -1.81
N LEU A 98 13.04 16.50 -2.88
CA LEU A 98 12.74 17.62 -3.78
C LEU A 98 11.38 17.44 -4.47
N PHE A 99 11.13 16.24 -5.03
CA PHE A 99 9.85 15.88 -5.64
C PHE A 99 8.73 15.82 -4.60
N CYS A 100 8.98 15.35 -3.38
CA CYS A 100 8.00 15.35 -2.30
C CYS A 100 7.52 16.77 -1.98
N VAL A 101 8.46 17.70 -1.74
CA VAL A 101 8.14 19.12 -1.50
C VAL A 101 7.45 19.72 -2.71
N GLY A 102 7.96 19.47 -3.92
CA GLY A 102 7.35 19.95 -5.16
C GLY A 102 5.90 19.48 -5.33
N MET A 103 5.62 18.21 -5.06
CA MET A 103 4.27 17.65 -5.16
C MET A 103 3.33 18.24 -4.10
N ILE A 104 3.77 18.38 -2.85
CA ILE A 104 2.95 18.94 -1.77
C ILE A 104 2.62 20.42 -2.03
N VAL A 105 3.58 21.19 -2.54
CA VAL A 105 3.41 22.63 -2.75
C VAL A 105 2.61 22.92 -4.03
N TYR A 106 3.02 22.33 -5.16
CA TYR A 106 2.50 22.68 -6.49
C TYR A 106 1.33 21.80 -6.94
N VAL A 107 1.20 20.57 -6.43
CA VAL A 107 0.24 19.57 -6.94
C VAL A 107 -0.76 19.15 -5.86
N ARG A 108 -1.48 20.15 -5.32
CA ARG A 108 -2.47 19.95 -4.25
C ARG A 108 -3.72 19.19 -4.70
N GLU A 109 -4.08 19.26 -5.97
CA GLU A 109 -5.22 18.52 -6.52
C GLU A 109 -4.92 17.02 -6.55
N PHE A 110 -5.80 16.22 -5.94
CA PHE A 110 -5.67 14.76 -5.83
C PHE A 110 -4.37 14.27 -5.16
N LEU A 111 -3.74 15.10 -4.33
CA LEU A 111 -2.52 14.74 -3.61
C LEU A 111 -2.72 13.47 -2.76
N PHE A 112 -3.91 13.33 -2.15
CA PHE A 112 -4.30 12.13 -1.40
C PHE A 112 -4.29 10.86 -2.24
N VAL A 113 -4.85 10.91 -3.46
CA VAL A 113 -4.93 9.72 -4.32
C VAL A 113 -3.53 9.28 -4.73
N ARG A 114 -2.66 10.24 -5.09
CA ARG A 114 -1.27 9.93 -5.44
C ARG A 114 -0.48 9.38 -4.25
N GLY A 115 -0.63 10.00 -3.08
CA GLY A 115 0.00 9.54 -1.84
C GLY A 115 -0.47 8.13 -1.45
N LEU A 116 -1.78 7.86 -1.56
CA LEU A 116 -2.34 6.53 -1.37
C LEU A 116 -1.75 5.52 -2.36
N GLY A 117 -1.62 5.90 -3.64
CA GLY A 117 -1.01 5.05 -4.66
C GLY A 117 0.44 4.71 -4.34
N LEU A 118 1.22 5.69 -3.88
CA LEU A 118 2.59 5.49 -3.41
C LEU A 118 2.63 4.54 -2.20
N CYS A 119 1.76 4.73 -1.20
CA CYS A 119 1.67 3.84 -0.05
C CYS A 119 1.29 2.40 -0.45
N LEU A 120 0.40 2.21 -1.44
CA LEU A 120 0.06 0.88 -1.95
C LEU A 120 1.26 0.19 -2.60
N LEU A 121 2.06 0.94 -3.37
CA LEU A 121 3.31 0.44 -3.95
C LEU A 121 4.29 0.04 -2.85
N MET A 122 4.49 0.90 -1.83
CA MET A 122 5.40 0.60 -0.72
C MET A 122 4.94 -0.58 0.14
N ALA A 123 3.64 -0.69 0.39
CA ALA A 123 3.08 -1.80 1.17
C ALA A 123 3.16 -3.14 0.43
N SER A 124 3.15 -3.15 -0.91
CA SER A 124 3.27 -4.38 -1.68
C SER A 124 4.63 -5.06 -1.56
N ALA A 125 5.71 -4.31 -1.32
CA ALA A 125 7.06 -4.85 -1.18
C ALA A 125 7.19 -5.83 0.02
N PRO A 126 6.89 -5.45 1.28
CA PRO A 126 6.99 -6.38 2.41
C PRO A 126 6.02 -7.55 2.29
N LEU A 127 4.83 -7.36 1.70
CA LEU A 127 3.85 -8.44 1.50
C LEU A 127 4.34 -9.47 0.46
N LEU A 128 5.03 -9.03 -0.59
CA LEU A 128 5.64 -9.93 -1.56
C LEU A 128 6.81 -10.70 -0.96
N TYR A 129 7.69 -10.03 -0.20
CA TYR A 129 8.80 -10.70 0.49
C TYR A 129 8.31 -11.74 1.51
N ALA A 130 7.25 -11.45 2.24
CA ALA A 130 6.65 -12.39 3.20
C ALA A 130 6.05 -13.65 2.53
N SER A 131 5.78 -13.60 1.22
CA SER A 131 5.28 -14.74 0.44
C SER A 131 6.34 -15.37 -0.45
N ASP A 132 7.57 -14.84 -0.44
CA ASP A 132 8.62 -15.24 -1.36
C ASP A 132 9.15 -16.62 -0.99
N PHE A 133 9.05 -17.58 -1.92
CA PHE A 133 9.53 -18.96 -1.79
C PHE A 133 8.96 -19.81 -0.63
N GLU A 134 7.81 -19.43 -0.07
CA GLU A 134 7.22 -20.17 1.05
C GLU A 134 6.32 -21.31 0.58
N ASP A 135 6.54 -22.55 1.02
CA ASP A 135 5.74 -23.73 0.63
C ASP A 135 4.39 -23.82 1.39
N ALA A 136 3.67 -22.70 1.46
CA ALA A 136 2.39 -22.61 2.16
C ALA A 136 1.20 -22.87 1.21
N PRO A 137 0.11 -23.51 1.68
CA PRO A 137 -1.12 -23.67 0.90
C PRO A 137 -1.73 -22.30 0.54
N LEU A 138 -2.20 -22.16 -0.71
CA LEU A 138 -2.80 -20.92 -1.24
C LEU A 138 -1.87 -19.68 -1.19
N GLN A 139 -0.55 -19.86 -1.08
CA GLN A 139 0.43 -18.78 -1.07
C GLN A 139 0.25 -17.76 -2.21
N PHE A 140 -0.15 -18.22 -3.41
CA PHE A 140 -0.34 -17.39 -4.60
C PHE A 140 -1.35 -16.24 -4.41
N LEU A 141 -2.24 -16.35 -3.41
CA LEU A 141 -3.23 -15.32 -3.11
C LEU A 141 -2.56 -14.02 -2.64
N MET A 142 -1.46 -14.12 -1.88
CA MET A 142 -0.73 -12.95 -1.39
C MET A 142 -0.08 -12.17 -2.55
N PRO A 143 0.73 -12.77 -3.45
CA PRO A 143 1.23 -12.08 -4.63
C PRO A 143 0.13 -11.55 -5.53
N ALA A 144 -0.97 -12.29 -5.73
CA ALA A 144 -2.08 -11.85 -6.55
C ALA A 144 -2.68 -10.52 -6.03
N VAL A 145 -2.90 -10.40 -4.72
CA VAL A 145 -3.37 -9.14 -4.11
C VAL A 145 -2.31 -8.04 -4.21
N CYS A 146 -1.03 -8.37 -4.00
CA CYS A 146 0.06 -7.42 -4.15
C CYS A 146 0.14 -6.83 -5.56
N TYR A 147 0.02 -7.65 -6.60
CA TYR A 147 -0.02 -7.17 -7.99
C TYR A 147 -1.23 -6.28 -8.26
N LEU A 148 -2.40 -6.61 -7.71
CA LEU A 148 -3.56 -5.71 -7.78
C LEU A 148 -3.32 -4.38 -7.06
N MET A 149 -2.63 -4.39 -5.91
CA MET A 149 -2.22 -3.18 -5.20
C MET A 149 -1.23 -2.35 -6.01
N ILE A 150 -0.25 -2.99 -6.65
CA ILE A 150 0.74 -2.33 -7.52
C ILE A 150 0.05 -1.66 -8.69
N ILE A 151 -0.80 -2.40 -9.41
CA ILE A 151 -1.54 -1.87 -10.56
C ILE A 151 -2.38 -0.66 -10.12
N LYS A 152 -3.17 -0.79 -9.04
CA LYS A 152 -3.95 0.33 -8.49
C LYS A 152 -3.06 1.50 -8.10
N GLY A 153 -1.92 1.23 -7.46
CA GLY A 153 -0.96 2.25 -7.05
C GLY A 153 -0.42 3.05 -8.24
N LEU A 154 -0.01 2.36 -9.31
CA LEU A 154 0.46 3.00 -10.56
C LEU A 154 -0.63 3.89 -11.18
N TYR A 155 -1.85 3.39 -11.29
CA TYR A 155 -2.97 4.19 -11.81
C TYR A 155 -3.29 5.39 -10.91
N PHE A 156 -3.22 5.25 -9.59
CA PHE A 156 -3.50 6.35 -8.67
C PHE A 156 -2.41 7.43 -8.68
N VAL A 157 -1.16 7.06 -8.90
CA VAL A 157 -0.06 8.01 -9.05
C VAL A 157 -0.13 8.72 -10.41
N GLY A 158 -0.30 7.99 -11.50
CA GLY A 158 -0.29 8.54 -12.86
C GLY A 158 -1.60 9.21 -13.29
N MET A 159 -2.74 8.59 -12.96
CA MET A 159 -4.08 9.02 -13.38
C MET A 159 -5.03 9.09 -12.16
N PRO A 160 -4.79 10.03 -11.21
CA PRO A 160 -5.54 10.08 -9.96
C PRO A 160 -7.04 10.37 -10.12
N TYR A 161 -7.46 10.97 -11.24
CA TYR A 161 -8.88 11.21 -11.53
C TYR A 161 -9.67 9.90 -11.66
N LEU A 162 -9.03 8.78 -11.99
CA LEU A 162 -9.67 7.47 -12.03
C LEU A 162 -10.24 7.08 -10.67
N PHE A 163 -9.56 7.40 -9.56
CA PHE A 163 -10.09 7.13 -8.22
C PHE A 163 -11.42 7.87 -7.98
N ARG A 164 -11.49 9.14 -8.38
CA ARG A 164 -12.73 9.93 -8.29
C ARG A 164 -13.85 9.30 -9.10
N ASP A 165 -13.55 8.90 -10.34
CA ASP A 165 -14.56 8.34 -11.24
C ASP A 165 -15.04 6.97 -10.76
N TRP A 166 -14.13 6.15 -10.23
CA TRP A 166 -14.46 4.90 -9.54
C TRP A 166 -15.37 5.14 -8.33
N VAL A 167 -15.02 6.08 -7.44
CA VAL A 167 -15.86 6.42 -6.29
C VAL A 167 -17.25 6.87 -6.75
N ASN A 168 -17.34 7.73 -7.75
CA ASN A 168 -18.62 8.18 -8.30
C ASN A 168 -19.44 7.00 -8.86
N TRP A 169 -18.81 6.08 -9.58
CA TRP A 169 -19.45 4.90 -10.15
C TRP A 169 -19.97 3.92 -9.08
N VAL A 170 -19.20 3.68 -8.02
CA VAL A 170 -19.59 2.79 -6.91
C VAL A 170 -20.68 3.44 -6.05
N THR A 171 -20.59 4.75 -5.79
CA THR A 171 -21.57 5.47 -4.97
C THR A 171 -22.90 5.72 -5.68
N ALA A 172 -22.95 5.61 -7.02
CA ALA A 172 -24.17 5.77 -7.81
C ALA A 172 -25.24 4.70 -7.55
N SER A 173 -24.88 3.54 -7.02
CA SER A 173 -25.84 2.46 -6.71
C SER A 173 -25.51 1.82 -5.37
N ASP A 174 -26.51 1.71 -4.49
CA ASP A 174 -26.33 1.06 -3.19
C ASP A 174 -25.95 -0.41 -3.32
N THR A 175 -26.47 -1.10 -4.33
CA THR A 175 -26.12 -2.50 -4.64
C THR A 175 -24.65 -2.64 -5.00
N ARG A 176 -24.09 -1.71 -5.79
CA ARG A 176 -22.66 -1.71 -6.15
C ARG A 176 -21.79 -1.43 -4.93
N TRP A 177 -22.20 -0.47 -4.11
CA TRP A 177 -21.51 -0.14 -2.86
C TRP A 177 -21.46 -1.35 -1.91
N ARG A 178 -22.61 -1.99 -1.66
CA ARG A 178 -22.70 -3.18 -0.82
C ARG A 178 -21.94 -4.37 -1.41
N GLY A 179 -22.00 -4.57 -2.73
CA GLY A 179 -21.25 -5.63 -3.41
C GLY A 179 -19.75 -5.47 -3.26
N LEU A 180 -19.23 -4.25 -3.40
CA LEU A 180 -17.81 -3.95 -3.17
C LEU A 180 -17.41 -4.11 -1.70
N ALA A 181 -18.24 -3.64 -0.77
CA ALA A 181 -18.00 -3.79 0.65
C ALA A 181 -18.00 -5.28 1.07
N LEU A 182 -18.95 -6.07 0.59
CA LEU A 182 -19.03 -7.50 0.86
C LEU A 182 -17.87 -8.27 0.22
N GLY A 183 -17.51 -7.96 -1.03
CA GLY A 183 -16.39 -8.59 -1.71
C GLY A 183 -15.05 -8.32 -1.01
N GLY A 184 -14.82 -7.07 -0.61
CA GLY A 184 -13.63 -6.69 0.14
C GLY A 184 -13.59 -7.29 1.56
N LEU A 185 -14.74 -7.39 2.22
CA LEU A 185 -14.86 -8.02 3.54
C LEU A 185 -14.63 -9.54 3.46
N ALA A 186 -15.19 -10.20 2.44
CA ALA A 186 -14.94 -11.61 2.19
C ALA A 186 -13.45 -11.88 1.93
N LEU A 187 -12.80 -11.05 1.12
CA LEU A 187 -11.36 -11.13 0.89
C LEU A 187 -10.58 -10.95 2.20
N GLY A 188 -10.90 -9.93 2.99
CA GLY A 188 -10.25 -9.69 4.29
C GLY A 188 -10.41 -10.87 5.26
N LEU A 189 -11.61 -11.47 5.32
CA LEU A 189 -11.84 -12.66 6.13
C LEU A 189 -11.04 -13.86 5.65
N VAL A 190 -10.91 -14.08 4.33
CA VAL A 190 -10.07 -15.15 3.78
C VAL A 190 -8.60 -14.96 4.18
N PHE A 191 -8.07 -13.75 4.12
CA PHE A 191 -6.70 -13.48 4.56
C PHE A 191 -6.52 -13.68 6.08
N MET A 192 -7.52 -13.30 6.89
CA MET A 192 -7.49 -13.57 8.33
C MET A 192 -7.54 -15.06 8.65
N THR A 193 -8.41 -15.83 7.98
CA THR A 193 -8.53 -17.27 8.23
C THR A 193 -7.26 -17.98 7.78
N LEU A 194 -6.71 -17.66 6.60
CA LEU A 194 -5.46 -18.24 6.12
C LEU A 194 -4.30 -17.87 7.04
N GLY A 195 -4.20 -16.61 7.48
CA GLY A 195 -3.18 -16.17 8.44
C GLY A 195 -3.23 -16.90 9.79
N LEU A 196 -4.42 -17.23 10.30
CA LEU A 196 -4.58 -17.95 11.58
C LEU A 196 -4.43 -19.47 11.49
N THR A 197 -4.68 -20.04 10.30
CA THR A 197 -4.74 -21.50 10.12
C THR A 197 -3.61 -22.00 9.23
N ALA A 198 -3.69 -21.72 7.93
CA ALA A 198 -2.89 -22.35 6.89
C ALA A 198 -1.48 -21.76 6.76
N TRP A 199 -1.31 -20.49 7.13
CA TRP A 199 -0.03 -19.76 7.11
C TRP A 199 0.59 -19.63 8.50
N ARG A 200 0.01 -20.29 9.52
CA ARG A 200 0.53 -20.24 10.88
C ARG A 200 1.81 -21.06 10.99
N GLY A 201 2.96 -20.38 11.05
CA GLY A 201 4.28 -21.01 11.09
C GLY A 201 5.10 -20.87 9.80
N TYR A 202 4.54 -20.16 8.82
CA TYR A 202 5.15 -19.70 7.58
C TYR A 202 5.27 -18.17 7.63
#